data_AF-A0ABD6MYF4-F1
#
_entry.id   AF-A0ABD6MYF4-F1
#
_cell.length_a   1.000
_cell.length_b   1.000
_cell.length_c   1.000
_cell.angle_alpha   90.00
_cell.angle_beta   90.00
_cell.angle_gamma   90.00
#
_symmetry.space_group_name_H-M   'P 1'
#
loop_
_entity.id
_entity.type
_entity.pdbx_description
1 polymer ?
#
loop_
_entity_poly.entity_id
_entity_poly.type
_entity_poly.pdbx_seq_one_letter_code
_entity_poly.pdbx_strand_id
1 'polypeptide(L)'
;MAQINARVADEDKEKAEQILKAHGLSVSGYFASVIEYIADTGAVPFEIKQKPKLVNFDEVYAEAVEKFSDLYNGLASMRNAVQPGIDDQMERCRPLCHDHSLALSFLRENERYVYGAPCQVEKVEIGDGSLRDFSLSREKFPVVKARLAEAISCLNFNNRPLESGDLQQMESALTDAEAELQALRNLVPSERSSESRVAFFVIAAMDTVQAARALTEGPYDLFMFTHWFSRVDAGCREVQSCCKRVGQSKWDLQIQHVVNQIAKVRTEIDRWNQQRLEYASKNNLKWLSFHGDAIDVADEMVRTLQRNAVRGGSR
;
A
#
# COMPACT_ATOMS: atom_id res chain seq x y z
N MET A 1 -14.05 -18.26 30.50
CA MET A 1 -14.54 -18.05 29.13
C MET A 1 -14.45 -16.57 28.81
N ALA A 2 -13.67 -16.19 27.80
CA ALA A 2 -13.68 -14.83 27.28
C ALA A 2 -14.71 -14.76 26.14
N GLN A 3 -15.64 -13.82 26.21
CA GLN A 3 -16.64 -13.64 25.16
C GLN A 3 -16.12 -12.56 24.19
N ILE A 4 -15.83 -12.97 22.96
CA ILE A 4 -15.40 -12.04 21.90
C ILE A 4 -16.66 -11.37 21.34
N ASN A 5 -16.86 -10.10 21.66
CA ASN A 5 -17.98 -9.32 21.13
C ASN A 5 -17.55 -8.56 19.86
N ALA A 6 -17.91 -9.07 18.69
CA ALA A 6 -17.77 -8.36 17.42
C ALA A 6 -19.05 -7.54 17.13
N ARG A 7 -18.92 -6.23 16.95
CA ARG A 7 -20.04 -5.36 16.54
C ARG A 7 -20.12 -5.29 15.01
N VAL A 8 -21.20 -5.82 14.46
CA VAL A 8 -21.60 -5.71 13.05
C VAL A 8 -22.88 -4.89 12.99
N ALA A 9 -23.10 -4.12 11.91
CA ALA A 9 -24.37 -3.43 11.72
C ALA A 9 -25.50 -4.44 11.53
N ASP A 10 -26.68 -4.18 12.11
CA ASP A 10 -27.79 -5.14 12.10
C ASP A 10 -28.23 -5.49 10.66
N GLU A 11 -28.25 -4.51 9.75
CA GLU A 11 -28.56 -4.73 8.32
C GLU A 11 -27.58 -5.68 7.62
N ASP A 12 -26.28 -5.53 7.90
CA ASP A 12 -25.25 -6.39 7.31
C ASP A 12 -25.31 -7.81 7.90
N LYS A 13 -25.61 -7.90 9.19
CA LYS A 13 -25.83 -9.18 9.87
C LYS A 13 -27.02 -9.92 9.29
N GLU A 14 -28.16 -9.25 9.10
CA GLU A 14 -29.36 -9.87 8.53
C GLU A 14 -29.13 -10.38 7.11
N LYS A 15 -28.45 -9.59 6.26
CA LYS A 15 -28.05 -10.01 4.90
C LYS A 15 -27.13 -11.24 4.93
N ALA A 16 -26.11 -11.22 5.79
CA ALA A 16 -25.19 -12.34 5.92
C ALA A 16 -25.89 -13.60 6.44
N GLU A 17 -26.80 -13.47 7.41
CA GLU A 17 -27.58 -14.57 7.97
C GLU A 17 -28.48 -15.23 6.92
N GLN A 18 -29.10 -14.45 6.01
CA GLN A 18 -29.89 -15.00 4.91
C GLN A 18 -29.05 -15.86 3.96
N ILE A 19 -27.86 -15.39 3.59
CA ILE A 19 -26.94 -16.12 2.71
C ILE A 19 -26.45 -17.40 3.41
N LEU A 20 -26.01 -17.31 4.66
CA LEU A 20 -25.50 -18.46 5.41
C LEU A 20 -26.59 -19.52 5.64
N LYS A 21 -27.84 -19.10 5.91
CA LYS A 21 -28.97 -20.03 6.03
C LYS A 21 -29.23 -20.83 4.75
N ALA A 22 -29.04 -20.23 3.58
CA ALA A 22 -29.15 -20.95 2.30
C ALA A 22 -28.11 -22.08 2.18
N HIS A 23 -27.00 -22.00 2.93
CA HIS A 23 -25.97 -23.03 3.04
C HIS A 23 -26.12 -23.92 4.30
N GLY A 24 -27.23 -23.81 5.04
CA GLY A 24 -27.47 -24.57 6.27
C GLY A 24 -26.64 -24.12 7.47
N LEU A 25 -26.08 -22.91 7.43
CA LEU A 25 -25.22 -22.34 8.45
C LEU A 25 -25.92 -21.19 9.19
N SER A 26 -25.46 -20.89 10.41
CA SER A 26 -25.80 -19.66 11.14
C SER A 26 -24.56 -18.78 11.28
N VAL A 27 -24.75 -17.47 11.47
CA VAL A 27 -23.62 -16.55 11.66
C VAL A 27 -22.75 -17.00 12.86
N SER A 28 -23.39 -17.31 13.99
CA SER A 28 -22.69 -17.74 15.20
C SER A 28 -21.98 -19.09 15.03
N GLY A 29 -22.64 -20.08 14.43
CA GLY A 29 -22.04 -21.39 14.17
C GLY A 29 -20.86 -21.31 13.21
N TYR A 30 -20.98 -20.52 12.15
CA TYR A 30 -19.91 -20.34 11.17
C TYR A 30 -18.66 -19.69 11.79
N PHE A 31 -18.82 -18.62 12.58
CA PHE A 31 -17.70 -17.99 13.28
C PHE A 31 -17.05 -18.92 14.31
N ALA A 32 -17.84 -19.74 15.02
CA ALA A 32 -17.30 -20.74 15.96
C ALA A 32 -16.41 -21.75 15.22
N SER A 33 -16.87 -22.30 14.10
CA SER A 33 -16.08 -23.25 13.30
C SER A 33 -14.79 -22.64 12.72
N VAL A 34 -14.80 -21.35 12.37
CA VAL A 34 -13.57 -20.65 11.95
C VAL A 34 -12.57 -20.55 13.10
N ILE A 35 -13.04 -20.26 14.32
CA ILE A 35 -12.17 -20.19 15.51
C ILE A 35 -11.62 -21.58 15.84
N GLU A 36 -12.45 -22.62 15.81
CA GLU A 36 -12.03 -24.02 16.01
C GLU A 36 -10.96 -24.42 14.98
N TYR A 37 -11.19 -24.11 13.70
CA TYR A 37 -10.21 -24.37 12.65
C TYR A 37 -8.87 -23.69 12.91
N ILE A 38 -8.86 -22.41 13.30
CA ILE A 38 -7.62 -21.66 13.61
C ILE A 38 -6.91 -22.30 14.81
N ALA A 39 -7.66 -22.70 15.83
CA ALA A 39 -7.10 -23.35 17.01
C ALA A 39 -6.46 -24.70 16.67
N ASP A 40 -7.14 -25.51 15.85
CA ASP A 40 -6.69 -26.86 15.50
C ASP A 40 -5.51 -26.85 14.51
N THR A 41 -5.49 -25.90 13.58
CA THR A 41 -4.51 -25.88 12.48
C THR A 41 -3.38 -24.86 12.68
N GLY A 42 -3.56 -23.88 13.56
CA GLY A 42 -2.68 -22.71 13.66
C GLY A 42 -2.72 -21.79 12.43
N ALA A 43 -3.66 -21.99 11.50
CA ALA A 43 -3.74 -21.27 10.25
C ALA A 43 -5.07 -20.52 10.10
N VAL A 44 -5.01 -19.32 9.51
CA VAL A 44 -6.21 -18.56 9.13
C VAL A 44 -6.75 -19.12 7.80
N PRO A 45 -7.99 -19.62 7.74
CA PRO A 45 -8.51 -20.29 6.54
C PRO A 45 -8.69 -19.33 5.36
N PHE A 46 -8.98 -18.06 5.65
CA PHE A 46 -9.04 -16.98 4.68
C PHE A 46 -8.92 -15.64 5.41
N GLU A 47 -8.23 -14.67 4.81
CA GLU A 47 -8.10 -13.33 5.35
C GLU A 47 -9.16 -12.41 4.73
N ILE A 48 -10.19 -12.02 5.48
CA ILE A 48 -11.11 -10.95 5.07
C ILE A 48 -10.52 -9.62 5.52
N LYS A 49 -9.75 -8.97 4.64
CA LYS A 49 -9.31 -7.59 4.86
C LYS A 49 -10.53 -6.68 4.85
N GLN A 50 -10.79 -5.96 5.95
CA GLN A 50 -11.80 -4.89 5.97
C GLN A 50 -11.38 -3.81 5.00
N LYS A 51 -11.86 -3.91 3.75
CA LYS A 51 -11.68 -2.84 2.77
C LYS A 51 -12.61 -1.69 3.18
N PRO A 52 -12.10 -0.46 3.36
CA PRO A 52 -12.98 0.66 3.64
C PRO A 52 -14.06 0.74 2.56
N LYS A 53 -15.30 1.03 2.98
CA LYS A 53 -16.52 1.04 2.15
C LYS A 53 -16.22 1.69 0.79
N LEU A 54 -16.16 0.82 -0.22
CA LEU A 54 -16.22 1.07 -1.66
C LEU A 54 -15.79 2.47 -2.10
N VAL A 55 -14.48 2.63 -2.27
CA VAL A 55 -13.95 3.54 -3.30
C VAL A 55 -14.43 3.01 -4.65
N ASN A 56 -15.05 3.84 -5.47
CA ASN A 56 -15.57 3.39 -6.77
C ASN A 56 -14.41 2.97 -7.70
N PHE A 57 -14.70 2.25 -8.79
CA PHE A 57 -13.62 1.67 -9.62
C PHE A 57 -12.74 2.76 -10.26
N ASP A 58 -13.34 3.90 -10.64
CA ASP A 58 -12.63 5.04 -11.21
C ASP A 58 -11.66 5.68 -10.21
N GLU A 59 -12.02 5.74 -8.93
CA GLU A 59 -11.16 6.26 -7.86
C GLU A 59 -10.05 5.28 -7.47
N VAL A 60 -10.29 3.95 -7.58
CA VAL A 60 -9.23 2.93 -7.44
C VAL A 60 -8.26 3.00 -8.62
N TYR A 61 -8.78 3.20 -9.82
CA TYR A 61 -7.97 3.47 -11.01
C TYR A 61 -7.12 4.75 -10.83
N ALA A 62 -7.74 5.85 -10.38
CA ALA A 62 -7.04 7.10 -10.12
C ALA A 62 -5.93 6.93 -9.07
N GLU A 63 -6.17 6.17 -7.99
CA GLU A 63 -5.12 5.88 -7.01
C GLU A 63 -3.98 5.04 -7.59
N ALA A 64 -4.27 4.09 -8.48
CA ALA A 64 -3.22 3.35 -9.18
C ALA A 64 -2.34 4.31 -10.00
N VAL A 65 -2.95 5.16 -10.84
CA VAL A 65 -2.23 6.14 -11.65
C VAL A 65 -1.38 7.08 -10.77
N GLU A 66 -1.92 7.51 -9.64
CA GLU A 66 -1.23 8.37 -8.67
C GLU A 66 -0.02 7.68 -8.02
N LYS A 67 -0.12 6.41 -7.65
CA LYS A 67 1.02 5.67 -7.08
C LYS A 67 2.19 5.56 -8.05
N PHE A 68 1.92 5.30 -9.32
CA PHE A 68 2.97 5.30 -10.35
C PHE A 68 3.48 6.72 -10.64
N SER A 69 2.62 7.73 -10.49
CA SER A 69 2.99 9.15 -10.60
C SER A 69 3.95 9.60 -9.49
N ASP A 70 3.67 9.22 -8.24
CA ASP A 70 4.53 9.51 -7.09
C ASP A 70 5.91 8.87 -7.27
N LEU A 71 5.95 7.62 -7.75
CA LEU A 71 7.19 6.93 -8.07
C LEU A 71 7.97 7.64 -9.19
N TYR A 72 7.30 8.02 -10.28
CA TYR A 72 7.91 8.80 -11.37
C TYR A 72 8.52 10.10 -10.84
N ASN A 73 7.77 10.88 -10.06
CA ASN A 73 8.24 12.14 -9.49
C ASN A 73 9.46 11.95 -8.58
N GLY A 74 9.47 10.85 -7.80
CA GLY A 74 10.61 10.46 -6.97
C GLY A 74 11.85 10.15 -7.81
N LEU A 75 11.70 9.36 -8.88
CA LEU A 75 12.79 9.02 -9.79
C LEU A 75 13.31 10.24 -10.57
N ALA A 76 12.42 11.09 -11.07
CA ALA A 76 12.78 12.33 -11.75
C ALA A 76 13.56 13.29 -10.81
N SER A 77 13.09 13.44 -9.58
CA SER A 77 13.80 14.22 -8.55
C SER A 77 15.18 13.64 -8.26
N MET A 78 15.27 12.32 -8.18
CA MET A 78 16.53 11.61 -7.93
C MET A 78 17.51 11.77 -9.09
N ARG A 79 17.06 11.62 -10.33
CA ARG A 79 17.87 11.85 -11.53
C ARG A 79 18.53 13.23 -11.47
N ASN A 80 17.79 14.25 -11.05
CA ASN A 80 18.31 15.62 -10.97
C ASN A 80 19.26 15.86 -9.78
N ALA A 81 19.19 15.01 -8.74
CA ALA A 81 20.04 15.12 -7.54
C ALA A 81 21.34 14.30 -7.63
N VAL A 82 21.37 13.31 -8.52
CA VAL A 82 22.48 12.38 -8.75
C VAL A 82 23.51 12.98 -9.70
N GLN A 83 24.79 12.65 -9.51
CA GLN A 83 25.89 13.09 -10.38
C GLN A 83 26.81 11.91 -10.71
N PRO A 84 27.34 11.83 -11.95
CA PRO A 84 28.27 10.78 -12.31
C PRO A 84 29.52 10.75 -11.41
N GLY A 85 30.02 9.54 -11.12
CA GLY A 85 31.29 9.35 -10.39
C GLY A 85 31.26 9.51 -8.87
N ILE A 86 30.08 9.60 -8.24
CA ILE A 86 29.94 9.64 -6.78
C ILE A 86 29.40 8.30 -6.27
N ASP A 87 30.22 7.56 -5.52
CA ASP A 87 29.94 6.17 -5.09
C ASP A 87 28.78 6.03 -4.08
N ASP A 88 28.54 7.05 -3.24
CA ASP A 88 27.57 6.98 -2.12
C ASP A 88 26.11 7.28 -2.53
N GLN A 89 25.75 7.02 -3.79
CA GLN A 89 24.44 7.37 -4.34
C GLN A 89 23.48 6.17 -4.43
N MET A 90 23.96 4.94 -4.30
CA MET A 90 23.11 3.74 -4.33
C MET A 90 22.15 3.67 -3.12
N GLU A 91 22.62 4.03 -1.92
CA GLU A 91 21.77 4.04 -0.71
C GLU A 91 20.62 5.05 -0.81
N ARG A 92 20.80 6.13 -1.58
CA ARG A 92 19.74 7.11 -1.84
C ARG A 92 18.63 6.55 -2.74
N CYS A 93 18.94 5.53 -3.54
CA CYS A 93 18.03 4.91 -4.53
C CYS A 93 17.17 3.78 -3.95
N ARG A 94 17.63 3.15 -2.85
CA ARG A 94 16.96 2.04 -2.18
C ARG A 94 15.49 2.32 -1.80
N PRO A 95 15.12 3.52 -1.30
CA PRO A 95 13.72 3.90 -1.06
C PRO A 95 12.80 3.74 -2.29
N LEU A 96 13.24 4.17 -3.48
CA LEU A 96 12.42 4.14 -4.69
C LEU A 96 12.18 2.72 -5.22
N CYS A 97 13.09 1.79 -4.95
CA CYS A 97 12.90 0.38 -5.25
C CYS A 97 11.74 -0.22 -4.44
N HIS A 98 11.60 0.24 -3.20
CA HIS A 98 10.49 -0.15 -2.34
C HIS A 98 9.18 0.51 -2.76
N ASP A 99 9.21 1.79 -3.11
CA ASP A 99 8.04 2.51 -3.59
C ASP A 99 7.51 1.89 -4.90
N HIS A 100 8.41 1.43 -5.79
CA HIS A 100 8.05 0.62 -6.96
C HIS A 100 7.37 -0.70 -6.58
N SER A 101 7.91 -1.42 -5.59
CA SER A 101 7.31 -2.68 -5.12
C SER A 101 5.92 -2.47 -4.52
N LEU A 102 5.69 -1.34 -3.83
CA LEU A 102 4.36 -0.97 -3.31
C LEU A 102 3.38 -0.65 -4.44
N ALA A 103 3.77 0.16 -5.43
CA ALA A 103 2.93 0.47 -6.59
C ALA A 103 2.51 -0.79 -7.35
N LEU A 104 3.44 -1.73 -7.56
CA LEU A 104 3.16 -3.02 -8.19
C LEU A 104 2.22 -3.89 -7.35
N SER A 105 2.42 -3.93 -6.04
CA SER A 105 1.57 -4.69 -5.13
C SER A 105 0.14 -4.16 -5.14
N PHE A 106 -0.02 -2.84 -5.12
CA PHE A 106 -1.33 -2.19 -5.21
C PHE A 106 -2.05 -2.54 -6.52
N LEU A 107 -1.37 -2.44 -7.66
CA LEU A 107 -1.96 -2.78 -8.96
C LEU A 107 -2.40 -4.25 -9.01
N ARG A 108 -1.56 -5.16 -8.52
CA ARG A 108 -1.88 -6.60 -8.49
C ARG A 108 -3.07 -6.90 -7.57
N GLU A 109 -3.12 -6.29 -6.39
CA GLU A 109 -4.19 -6.53 -5.42
C GLU A 109 -5.53 -5.92 -5.84
N ASN A 110 -5.49 -4.91 -6.71
CA ASN A 110 -6.66 -4.18 -7.18
C ASN A 110 -6.90 -4.33 -8.69
N GLU A 111 -6.29 -5.33 -9.33
CA GLU A 111 -6.28 -5.52 -10.78
C GLU A 111 -7.69 -5.48 -11.39
N ARG A 112 -8.62 -6.23 -10.79
CA ARG A 112 -10.02 -6.30 -11.23
C ARG A 112 -10.74 -4.95 -11.22
N TYR A 113 -10.37 -4.06 -10.29
CA TYR A 113 -11.02 -2.77 -10.09
C TYR A 113 -10.40 -1.73 -11.00
N VAL A 114 -9.07 -1.74 -11.08
CA VAL A 114 -8.31 -0.88 -11.99
C VAL A 114 -8.77 -1.17 -13.40
N TYR A 115 -8.62 -2.39 -13.92
CA TYR A 115 -9.01 -2.71 -15.30
C TYR A 115 -10.52 -2.74 -15.54
N GLY A 116 -11.34 -2.82 -14.49
CA GLY A 116 -12.79 -2.75 -14.61
C GLY A 116 -13.35 -1.32 -14.58
N ALA A 117 -12.52 -0.30 -14.38
CA ALA A 117 -12.99 1.08 -14.19
C ALA A 117 -13.68 1.63 -15.44
N PRO A 118 -14.96 2.07 -15.34
CA PRO A 118 -15.72 2.58 -16.49
C PRO A 118 -15.02 3.70 -17.27
N CYS A 119 -14.24 4.56 -16.60
CA CYS A 119 -13.61 5.71 -17.23
C CYS A 119 -12.58 5.39 -18.32
N GLN A 120 -12.13 4.13 -18.41
CA GLN A 120 -11.11 3.67 -19.35
C GLN A 120 -11.60 2.55 -20.28
N VAL A 121 -12.89 2.21 -20.21
CA VAL A 121 -13.49 1.16 -21.03
C VAL A 121 -13.87 1.74 -22.38
N GLU A 122 -13.23 1.26 -23.43
CA GLU A 122 -13.57 1.55 -24.82
C GLU A 122 -14.39 0.39 -25.41
N LYS A 123 -15.40 0.71 -26.21
CA LYS A 123 -16.16 -0.29 -26.97
C LYS A 123 -15.56 -0.46 -28.34
N VAL A 124 -14.97 -1.61 -28.59
CA VAL A 124 -14.33 -1.96 -29.87
C VAL A 124 -15.20 -2.96 -30.60
N GLU A 125 -15.53 -2.66 -31.86
CA GLU A 125 -16.20 -3.60 -32.76
C GLU A 125 -15.16 -4.60 -33.29
N ILE A 126 -15.42 -5.89 -33.07
CA ILE A 126 -14.58 -6.97 -33.61
C ILE A 126 -15.20 -7.53 -34.90
N GLY A 127 -14.41 -8.29 -35.67
CA GLY A 127 -14.73 -8.66 -37.06
C GLY A 127 -16.02 -9.47 -37.30
N ASP A 128 -16.72 -9.89 -36.25
CA ASP A 128 -18.05 -10.51 -36.31
C ASP A 128 -19.21 -9.50 -36.12
N GLY A 129 -18.91 -8.21 -35.99
CA GLY A 129 -19.87 -7.13 -35.72
C GLY A 129 -20.28 -7.02 -34.25
N SER A 130 -19.67 -7.79 -33.34
CA SER A 130 -19.93 -7.66 -31.90
C SER A 130 -19.08 -6.57 -31.26
N LEU A 131 -19.66 -5.84 -30.31
CA LEU A 131 -18.94 -4.86 -29.50
C LEU A 131 -18.34 -5.54 -28.26
N ARG A 132 -17.06 -5.30 -28.02
CA ARG A 132 -16.33 -5.77 -26.84
C ARG A 132 -15.81 -4.59 -26.04
N ASP A 133 -15.90 -4.71 -24.72
CA ASP A 133 -15.33 -3.75 -23.79
C ASP A 133 -13.82 -4.01 -23.63
N PHE A 134 -13.02 -2.99 -23.86
CA PHE A 134 -11.56 -3.02 -23.77
C PHE A 134 -11.05 -1.97 -22.78
N SER A 135 -10.18 -2.37 -21.86
CA SER A 135 -9.61 -1.48 -20.86
C SER A 135 -8.28 -0.92 -21.34
N LEU A 136 -8.22 0.37 -21.66
CA LEU A 136 -7.00 1.03 -22.19
C LEU A 136 -5.78 0.87 -21.26
N SER A 137 -5.99 0.81 -19.95
CA SER A 137 -4.88 0.68 -19.01
C SER A 137 -4.23 -0.70 -18.98
N ARG A 138 -4.83 -1.73 -19.60
CA ARG A 138 -4.19 -3.05 -19.78
C ARG A 138 -2.97 -2.99 -20.69
N GLU A 139 -2.92 -2.03 -21.60
CA GLU A 139 -1.75 -1.83 -22.47
C GLU A 139 -0.74 -0.87 -21.84
N LYS A 140 -1.23 0.17 -21.16
CA LYS A 140 -0.39 1.27 -20.66
C LYS A 140 0.33 0.96 -19.34
N PHE A 141 -0.34 0.34 -18.36
CA PHE A 141 0.33 0.03 -17.08
C PHE A 141 1.55 -0.90 -17.23
N PRO A 142 1.54 -1.93 -18.09
CA PRO A 142 2.74 -2.73 -18.37
C PRO A 142 3.92 -1.91 -18.89
N VAL A 143 3.66 -0.94 -19.78
CA VAL A 143 4.70 -0.05 -20.32
C VAL A 143 5.25 0.86 -19.21
N VAL A 144 4.38 1.53 -18.45
CA VAL A 144 4.79 2.37 -17.30
C VAL A 144 5.63 1.56 -16.31
N LYS A 145 5.17 0.36 -15.94
CA LYS A 145 5.92 -0.56 -15.07
C LYS A 145 7.31 -0.86 -15.62
N ALA A 146 7.41 -1.22 -16.90
CA ALA A 146 8.68 -1.58 -17.52
C ALA A 146 9.65 -0.38 -17.53
N ARG A 147 9.17 0.81 -17.90
CA ARG A 147 9.98 2.03 -17.98
C ARG A 147 10.46 2.53 -16.62
N LEU A 148 9.61 2.50 -15.60
CA LEU A 148 10.05 2.89 -14.25
C LEU A 148 11.02 1.86 -13.65
N ALA A 149 10.86 0.56 -13.96
CA ALA A 149 11.83 -0.46 -13.58
C ALA A 149 13.19 -0.27 -14.28
N GLU A 150 13.17 0.11 -15.57
CA GLU A 150 14.36 0.46 -16.34
C GLU A 150 15.08 1.67 -15.71
N ALA A 151 14.35 2.74 -15.38
CA ALA A 151 14.92 3.91 -14.70
C ALA A 151 15.55 3.57 -13.34
N ILE A 152 14.94 2.67 -12.56
CA ILE A 152 15.51 2.16 -11.31
C ILE A 152 16.79 1.36 -11.57
N SER A 153 16.81 0.55 -12.63
CA SER A 153 17.95 -0.31 -12.94
C SER A 153 19.21 0.50 -13.26
N CYS A 154 19.07 1.65 -13.92
CA CYS A 154 20.17 2.59 -14.20
C CYS A 154 20.85 3.12 -12.92
N LEU A 155 20.14 3.11 -11.79
CA LEU A 155 20.62 3.62 -10.51
C LEU A 155 21.12 2.54 -9.54
N ASN A 156 20.60 1.32 -9.65
CA ASN A 156 20.71 0.30 -8.59
C ASN A 156 21.50 -0.96 -8.99
N PHE A 157 21.70 -1.23 -10.29
CA PHE A 157 22.26 -2.52 -10.73
C PHE A 157 23.75 -2.53 -11.04
N ASN A 158 24.37 -1.37 -11.06
CA ASN A 158 25.79 -1.30 -11.31
C ASN A 158 26.49 -1.14 -9.97
N ASN A 159 27.19 -2.18 -9.49
CA ASN A 159 28.23 -2.08 -8.45
C ASN A 159 29.44 -1.25 -8.96
N ARG A 160 29.17 -0.22 -9.76
CA ARG A 160 30.08 0.65 -10.46
C ARG A 160 29.58 2.08 -10.26
N PRO A 161 30.47 3.07 -10.26
CA PRO A 161 30.06 4.47 -10.20
C PRO A 161 29.10 4.78 -11.35
N LEU A 162 28.09 5.61 -11.08
CA LEU A 162 27.15 6.09 -12.09
C LEU A 162 27.88 6.80 -13.23
N GLU A 163 27.57 6.42 -14.47
CA GLU A 163 28.10 7.06 -15.66
C GLU A 163 27.07 8.01 -16.28
N SER A 164 27.56 8.98 -17.07
CA SER A 164 26.68 9.90 -17.81
C SER A 164 25.72 9.17 -18.76
N GLY A 165 26.12 8.01 -19.30
CA GLY A 165 25.27 7.17 -20.13
C GLY A 165 24.09 6.55 -19.37
N ASP A 166 24.29 6.17 -18.11
CA ASP A 166 23.21 5.62 -17.26
C ASP A 166 22.14 6.70 -17.00
N LEU A 167 22.56 7.95 -16.77
CA LEU A 167 21.63 9.07 -16.57
C LEU A 167 20.85 9.45 -17.83
N GLN A 168 21.45 9.29 -19.02
CA GLN A 168 20.75 9.50 -20.29
C GLN A 168 19.70 8.41 -20.53
N GLN A 169 20.04 7.15 -20.25
CA GLN A 169 19.09 6.04 -20.35
C GLN A 169 17.93 6.21 -19.37
N MET A 170 18.24 6.59 -18.12
CA MET A 170 17.22 6.91 -17.11
C MET A 170 16.28 8.01 -17.60
N GLU A 171 16.80 9.11 -18.17
CA GLU A 171 15.98 10.20 -18.70
C GLU A 171 15.04 9.73 -19.83
N SER A 172 15.55 8.91 -20.76
CA SER A 172 14.74 8.36 -21.84
C SER A 172 13.60 7.49 -21.30
N ALA A 173 13.90 6.62 -20.33
CA ALA A 173 12.89 5.76 -19.71
C ALA A 173 11.85 6.59 -18.94
N LEU A 174 12.27 7.64 -18.23
CA LEU A 174 11.36 8.55 -17.53
C LEU A 174 10.45 9.31 -18.49
N THR A 175 10.97 9.78 -19.63
CA THR A 175 10.18 10.49 -20.65
C THR A 175 9.08 9.59 -21.21
N ASP A 176 9.41 8.34 -21.54
CA ASP A 176 8.43 7.36 -22.02
C ASP A 176 7.38 7.04 -20.95
N ALA A 177 7.80 6.89 -19.69
CA ALA A 177 6.88 6.65 -18.57
C ALA A 177 5.93 7.82 -18.34
N GLU A 178 6.41 9.06 -18.45
CA GLU A 178 5.61 10.27 -18.30
C GLU A 178 4.51 10.36 -19.37
N ALA A 179 4.84 10.07 -20.63
CA ALA A 179 3.88 10.09 -21.72
C ALA A 179 2.71 9.12 -21.48
N GLU A 180 3.02 7.89 -21.06
CA GLU A 180 2.00 6.88 -20.76
C GLU A 180 1.21 7.19 -19.49
N LEU A 181 1.87 7.73 -18.46
CA LEU A 181 1.20 8.22 -17.26
C LEU A 181 0.24 9.36 -17.55
N GLN A 182 0.63 10.30 -18.42
CA GLN A 182 -0.24 11.40 -18.82
C GLN A 182 -1.45 10.88 -19.59
N ALA A 183 -1.26 9.90 -20.48
CA ALA A 183 -2.36 9.25 -21.17
C ALA A 183 -3.32 8.56 -20.19
N LEU A 184 -2.81 7.86 -19.18
CA LEU A 184 -3.61 7.23 -18.12
C LEU A 184 -4.35 8.28 -17.26
N ARG A 185 -3.69 9.38 -16.89
CA ARG A 185 -4.29 10.48 -16.10
C ARG A 185 -5.45 11.15 -16.83
N ASN A 186 -5.32 11.35 -18.14
CA ASN A 186 -6.36 11.98 -18.97
C ASN A 186 -7.66 11.16 -19.03
N LEU A 187 -7.63 9.88 -18.67
CA LEU A 187 -8.82 9.02 -18.57
C LEU A 187 -9.59 9.21 -17.27
N VAL A 188 -9.01 9.86 -16.25
CA VAL A 188 -9.68 10.08 -14.96
C VAL A 188 -10.67 11.24 -15.09
N PRO A 189 -11.99 11.02 -14.91
CA PRO A 189 -13.02 12.00 -15.29
C PRO A 189 -13.18 13.13 -14.26
N SER A 190 -12.71 12.94 -13.03
CA SER A 190 -12.81 13.95 -11.97
C SER A 190 -11.84 13.68 -10.82
N GLU A 191 -11.59 14.71 -10.02
CA GLU A 191 -10.83 14.56 -8.77
C GLU A 191 -11.52 13.59 -7.80
N ARG A 192 -10.72 12.77 -7.11
CA ARG A 192 -11.20 11.83 -6.08
C ARG A 192 -11.98 12.55 -4.99
N SER A 193 -13.07 11.93 -4.52
CA SER A 193 -13.85 12.45 -3.41
C SER A 193 -13.02 12.58 -2.14
N SER A 194 -13.42 13.49 -1.24
CA SER A 194 -12.73 13.69 0.04
C SER A 194 -12.74 12.42 0.89
N GLU A 195 -13.84 11.68 0.83
CA GLU A 195 -14.06 10.40 1.49
C GLU A 195 -13.09 9.33 0.98
N SER A 196 -12.90 9.23 -0.34
CA SER A 196 -11.99 8.26 -0.93
C SER A 196 -10.52 8.59 -0.66
N ARG A 197 -10.15 9.88 -0.63
CA ARG A 197 -8.79 10.29 -0.20
C ARG A 197 -8.53 9.87 1.24
N VAL A 198 -9.49 10.06 2.14
CA VAL A 198 -9.39 9.63 3.54
C VAL A 198 -9.36 8.11 3.65
N ALA A 199 -10.14 7.39 2.83
CA ALA A 199 -10.13 5.93 2.79
C ALA A 199 -8.75 5.38 2.38
N PHE A 200 -8.12 5.94 1.34
CA PHE A 200 -6.77 5.54 0.93
C PHE A 200 -5.71 5.90 1.97
N PHE A 201 -5.85 7.04 2.65
CA PHE A 201 -5.01 7.35 3.81
C PHE A 201 -5.12 6.29 4.90
N VAL A 202 -6.35 5.89 5.25
CA VAL A 202 -6.59 4.85 6.26
C VAL A 202 -5.99 3.51 5.83
N ILE A 203 -6.13 3.11 4.56
CA ILE A 203 -5.52 1.88 4.03
C ILE A 203 -4.00 1.92 4.21
N ALA A 204 -3.35 2.97 3.71
CA ALA A 204 -1.90 3.13 3.82
C ALA A 204 -1.43 3.08 5.29
N ALA A 205 -2.18 3.72 6.19
CA ALA A 205 -1.88 3.74 7.61
C ALA A 205 -2.04 2.34 8.25
N MET A 206 -3.10 1.60 7.91
CA MET A 206 -3.31 0.23 8.39
C MET A 206 -2.21 -0.70 7.90
N ASP A 207 -1.87 -0.65 6.60
CA ASP A 207 -0.82 -1.50 6.02
C ASP A 207 0.55 -1.21 6.67
N THR A 208 0.83 0.05 6.99
CA THR A 208 2.05 0.45 7.70
C THR A 208 2.09 -0.10 9.13
N VAL A 209 0.98 -0.01 9.87
CA VAL A 209 0.87 -0.56 11.23
C VAL A 209 1.00 -2.08 11.21
N GLN A 210 0.39 -2.76 10.24
CA GLN A 210 0.53 -4.21 10.08
C GLN A 210 1.97 -4.62 9.74
N ALA A 211 2.63 -3.90 8.85
CA ALA A 211 4.05 -4.13 8.56
C ALA A 211 4.92 -3.90 9.82
N ALA A 212 4.58 -2.91 10.65
CA ALA A 212 5.28 -2.65 11.90
C ALA A 212 5.09 -3.78 12.91
N ARG A 213 3.87 -4.30 13.10
CA ARG A 213 3.62 -5.50 13.93
C ARG A 213 4.35 -6.72 13.39
N ALA A 214 4.28 -6.95 12.09
CA ALA A 214 4.98 -8.03 11.39
C ALA A 214 6.51 -7.86 11.36
N LEU A 215 7.05 -6.73 11.81
CA LEU A 215 8.48 -6.50 12.04
C LEU A 215 8.88 -6.70 13.50
N THR A 216 7.94 -6.62 14.45
CA THR A 216 8.24 -6.61 15.90
C THR A 216 7.76 -7.86 16.65
N GLU A 217 6.72 -8.55 16.15
CA GLU A 217 6.07 -9.69 16.86
C GLU A 217 6.49 -11.09 16.35
N GLY A 218 6.95 -11.22 15.11
CA GLY A 218 7.39 -12.47 14.50
C GLY A 218 8.77 -13.00 14.96
N PRO A 219 9.05 -14.29 14.75
CA PRO A 219 10.40 -14.83 14.90
C PRO A 219 11.25 -14.42 13.69
N TYR A 220 12.32 -13.64 13.88
CA TYR A 220 13.07 -13.11 12.73
C TYR A 220 14.43 -13.76 12.52
N ASP A 221 14.56 -14.30 11.31
CA ASP A 221 15.80 -14.31 10.55
C ASP A 221 16.13 -12.85 10.12
N LEU A 222 17.43 -12.53 10.05
CA LEU A 222 17.97 -11.26 9.54
C LEU A 222 17.38 -10.88 8.17
N PHE A 223 17.10 -11.85 7.29
CA PHE A 223 16.54 -11.60 5.96
C PHE A 223 15.09 -11.07 6.02
N MET A 224 14.27 -11.61 6.93
CA MET A 224 12.89 -11.17 7.10
C MET A 224 12.81 -9.77 7.71
N PHE A 225 13.74 -9.44 8.61
CA PHE A 225 13.81 -8.10 9.21
C PHE A 225 13.99 -7.01 8.15
N THR A 226 15.00 -7.13 7.27
CA THR A 226 15.29 -6.10 6.26
C THR A 226 14.10 -5.87 5.34
N HIS A 227 13.38 -6.94 4.98
CA HIS A 227 12.17 -6.85 4.20
C HIS A 227 11.07 -6.05 4.93
N TRP A 228 10.71 -6.45 6.15
CA TRP A 228 9.64 -5.80 6.90
C TRP A 228 9.98 -4.36 7.30
N PHE A 229 11.23 -4.08 7.66
CA PHE A 229 11.71 -2.74 7.96
C PHE A 229 11.54 -1.82 6.75
N SER A 230 11.92 -2.30 5.57
CA SER A 230 11.77 -1.53 4.34
C SER A 230 10.31 -1.32 3.94
N ARG A 231 9.41 -2.27 4.26
CA ARG A 231 7.95 -2.06 4.12
C ARG A 231 7.41 -1.00 5.07
N VAL A 232 7.86 -0.96 6.33
CA VAL A 232 7.48 0.09 7.29
C VAL A 232 7.94 1.45 6.79
N ASP A 233 9.19 1.57 6.35
CA ASP A 233 9.76 2.81 5.81
C ASP A 233 8.96 3.34 4.61
N ALA A 234 8.66 2.45 3.65
CA ALA A 234 7.88 2.78 2.46
C ALA A 234 6.42 3.12 2.79
N GLY A 235 5.79 2.37 3.70
CA GLY A 235 4.44 2.67 4.20
C GLY A 235 4.36 4.03 4.89
N CYS A 236 5.38 4.41 5.66
CA CYS A 236 5.45 5.75 6.26
C CYS A 236 5.50 6.87 5.20
N ARG A 237 6.25 6.69 4.11
CA ARG A 237 6.27 7.64 2.98
C ARG A 237 4.91 7.70 2.30
N GLU A 238 4.27 6.56 2.09
CA GLU A 238 2.95 6.48 1.50
C GLU A 238 1.89 7.21 2.34
N VAL A 239 1.89 6.99 3.65
CA VAL A 239 1.00 7.70 4.61
C VAL A 239 1.20 9.21 4.52
N GLN A 240 2.45 9.67 4.43
CA GLN A 240 2.75 11.09 4.25
C GLN A 240 2.27 11.63 2.90
N SER A 241 2.44 10.87 1.81
CA SER A 241 1.90 11.24 0.49
C SER A 241 0.38 11.34 0.54
N CYS A 242 -0.30 10.32 1.07
CA CYS A 242 -1.75 10.31 1.25
C CYS A 242 -2.22 11.51 2.10
N CYS A 243 -1.54 11.84 3.19
CA CYS A 243 -1.89 13.00 4.02
C CYS A 243 -1.85 14.32 3.24
N LYS A 244 -0.82 14.53 2.40
CA LYS A 244 -0.73 15.72 1.55
C LYS A 244 -1.89 15.80 0.56
N ARG A 245 -2.34 14.64 0.04
CA ARG A 245 -3.40 14.53 -0.97
C ARG A 245 -4.80 14.67 -0.39
N VAL A 246 -5.03 14.31 0.87
CA VAL A 246 -6.34 14.49 1.55
C VAL A 246 -6.77 15.97 1.53
N GLY A 247 -5.83 16.90 1.68
CA GLY A 247 -6.13 18.34 1.67
C GLY A 247 -6.94 18.76 2.90
N GLN A 248 -7.75 19.83 2.77
CA GLN A 248 -8.62 20.28 3.86
C GLN A 248 -9.86 19.41 3.96
N SER A 249 -10.03 18.76 5.11
CA SER A 249 -11.14 17.86 5.41
C SER A 249 -11.59 18.02 6.86
N LYS A 250 -12.81 17.56 7.16
CA LYS A 250 -13.30 17.49 8.55
C LYS A 250 -12.48 16.56 9.45
N TRP A 251 -11.57 15.76 8.87
CA TRP A 251 -10.75 14.77 9.56
C TRP A 251 -9.29 15.20 9.75
N ASP A 252 -8.92 16.42 9.35
CA ASP A 252 -7.51 16.87 9.28
C ASP A 252 -6.75 16.70 10.59
N LEU A 253 -7.36 17.08 11.72
CA LEU A 253 -6.74 16.91 13.04
C LEU A 253 -6.46 15.45 13.36
N GLN A 254 -7.40 14.55 13.04
CA GLN A 254 -7.27 13.12 13.31
C GLN A 254 -6.22 12.48 12.39
N ILE A 255 -6.20 12.89 11.11
CA ILE A 255 -5.21 12.46 10.12
C ILE A 255 -3.81 12.91 10.55
N GLN A 256 -3.65 14.17 10.95
CA GLN A 256 -2.37 14.69 11.42
C GLN A 256 -1.88 13.97 12.67
N HIS A 257 -2.79 13.64 13.60
CA HIS A 257 -2.45 12.83 14.77
C HIS A 257 -1.97 11.42 14.38
N VAL A 258 -2.65 10.76 13.42
CA VAL A 258 -2.23 9.45 12.89
C VAL A 258 -0.84 9.55 12.23
N VAL A 259 -0.60 10.55 11.39
CA VAL A 259 0.71 10.78 10.74
C VAL A 259 1.82 10.95 11.78
N ASN A 260 1.59 11.79 12.79
CA ASN A 260 2.55 12.03 13.86
C ASN A 260 2.85 10.73 14.63
N GLN A 261 1.83 9.89 14.85
CA GLN A 261 2.01 8.62 15.55
C GLN A 261 2.74 7.58 14.69
N ILE A 262 2.46 7.49 13.40
CA ILE A 262 3.20 6.62 12.47
C ILE A 262 4.68 7.06 12.36
N ALA A 263 4.96 8.36 12.36
CA ALA A 263 6.32 8.87 12.40
C ALA A 263 7.07 8.47 13.70
N LYS A 264 6.38 8.46 14.84
CA LYS A 264 6.94 7.95 16.11
C LYS A 264 7.23 6.45 16.03
N VAL A 265 6.29 5.64 15.50
CA VAL A 265 6.50 4.19 15.29
C VAL A 265 7.77 3.94 14.51
N ARG A 266 7.97 4.65 13.39
CA ARG A 266 9.21 4.55 12.60
C ARG A 266 10.46 4.88 13.42
N THR A 267 10.42 5.98 14.17
CA THR A 267 11.57 6.43 14.98
C THR A 267 11.93 5.40 16.07
N GLU A 268 10.93 4.77 16.68
CA GLU A 268 11.16 3.71 17.67
C GLU A 268 11.73 2.45 17.05
N ILE A 269 11.23 2.05 15.87
CA ILE A 269 11.76 0.93 15.09
C ILE A 269 13.21 1.19 14.67
N ASP A 270 13.52 2.41 14.22
CA ASP A 270 14.89 2.83 13.85
C ASP A 270 15.83 2.74 15.06
N ARG A 271 15.41 3.30 16.21
CA ARG A 271 16.17 3.22 17.47
C ARG A 271 16.41 1.77 17.89
N TRP A 272 15.38 0.93 17.81
CA TRP A 272 15.50 -0.48 18.15
C TRP A 272 16.44 -1.23 17.19
N ASN A 273 16.37 -0.94 15.88
CA ASN A 273 17.30 -1.53 14.91
C ASN A 273 18.75 -1.16 15.21
N GLN A 274 19.04 0.10 15.57
CA GLN A 274 20.38 0.54 15.97
C GLN A 274 20.87 -0.22 17.21
N GLN A 275 20.03 -0.30 18.26
CA GLN A 275 20.35 -1.06 19.48
C GLN A 275 20.60 -2.54 19.19
N ARG A 276 19.82 -3.14 18.28
CA ARG A 276 19.99 -4.53 17.84
C ARG A 276 21.33 -4.73 17.16
N LEU A 277 21.72 -3.85 16.25
CA LEU A 277 23.00 -3.94 15.53
C LEU A 277 24.19 -3.81 16.49
N GLU A 278 24.12 -2.85 17.42
CA GLU A 278 25.13 -2.71 18.48
C GLU A 278 25.23 -3.94 19.38
N TYR A 279 24.09 -4.54 19.76
CA TYR A 279 24.05 -5.73 20.59
C TYR A 279 24.57 -6.98 19.85
N ALA A 280 24.18 -7.16 18.59
CA ALA A 280 24.62 -8.28 17.75
C ALA A 280 26.14 -8.28 17.55
N SER A 281 26.77 -7.10 17.45
CA SER A 281 28.24 -6.99 17.39
C SER A 281 28.96 -7.41 18.67
N LYS A 282 28.26 -7.46 19.81
CA LYS A 282 28.83 -7.73 21.15
C LYS A 282 28.49 -9.11 21.69
N ASN A 283 27.33 -9.68 21.35
CA ASN A 283 26.83 -10.93 21.93
C ASN A 283 26.11 -11.78 20.88
N ASN A 284 26.75 -12.86 20.41
CA ASN A 284 26.25 -13.96 19.58
C ASN A 284 24.73 -13.93 19.24
N LEU A 285 24.33 -13.00 18.37
CA LEU A 285 23.03 -12.91 17.68
C LEU A 285 21.77 -13.08 18.57
N LYS A 286 21.83 -12.73 19.86
CA LYS A 286 20.62 -12.74 20.70
C LYS A 286 19.73 -11.55 20.30
N TRP A 287 18.51 -11.86 19.89
CA TRP A 287 17.51 -10.85 19.49
C TRP A 287 16.97 -10.10 20.71
N LEU A 288 16.89 -8.78 20.58
CA LEU A 288 16.22 -7.91 21.56
C LEU A 288 14.72 -7.91 21.29
N SER A 289 13.91 -8.20 22.31
CA SER A 289 12.45 -8.05 22.24
C SER A 289 12.09 -6.57 22.07
N PHE A 290 11.25 -6.26 21.09
CA PHE A 290 10.65 -4.93 20.96
C PHE A 290 9.36 -4.87 21.78
N HIS A 291 9.18 -3.81 22.57
CA HIS A 291 7.90 -3.48 23.19
C HIS A 291 7.42 -2.17 22.60
N GLY A 292 6.32 -2.23 21.86
CA GLY A 292 5.91 -1.18 20.92
C GLY A 292 4.59 -0.55 21.25
N ASP A 293 4.45 0.11 22.41
CA ASP A 293 3.23 0.85 22.77
C ASP A 293 2.81 1.83 21.66
N ALA A 294 3.78 2.39 20.93
CA ALA A 294 3.51 3.29 19.82
C ALA A 294 2.75 2.62 18.67
N ILE A 295 2.98 1.32 18.40
CA ILE A 295 2.30 0.54 17.35
C ILE A 295 0.84 0.31 17.76
N ASP A 296 0.58 -0.07 19.01
CA ASP A 296 -0.77 -0.28 19.52
C ASP A 296 -1.58 1.02 19.53
N VAL A 297 -0.95 2.13 19.94
CA VAL A 297 -1.58 3.45 19.88
C VAL A 297 -1.86 3.85 18.43
N ALA A 298 -0.94 3.61 17.49
CA ALA A 298 -1.17 3.89 16.07
C ALA A 298 -2.34 3.07 15.52
N ASP A 299 -2.40 1.77 15.83
CA ASP A 299 -3.47 0.87 15.41
C ASP A 299 -4.85 1.37 15.88
N GLU A 300 -4.99 1.71 17.17
CA GLU A 300 -6.26 2.20 17.71
C GLU A 300 -6.66 3.56 17.10
N MET A 301 -5.70 4.45 16.85
CA MET A 301 -5.97 5.74 16.20
C MET A 301 -6.45 5.55 14.76
N VAL A 302 -5.81 4.67 13.99
CA VAL A 302 -6.20 4.35 12.61
C VAL A 302 -7.57 3.69 12.57
N ARG A 303 -7.86 2.72 13.45
CA ARG A 303 -9.18 2.08 13.57
C ARG A 303 -10.26 3.07 13.99
N THR A 304 -9.95 4.03 14.84
CA THR A 304 -10.87 5.09 15.24
C THR A 304 -11.20 6.00 14.06
N LEU A 305 -10.19 6.43 13.31
CA LEU A 305 -10.39 7.22 12.09
C LEU A 305 -11.21 6.42 11.06
N GLN A 306 -10.91 5.15 10.85
CA GLN A 306 -11.68 4.27 9.96
C GLN A 306 -13.16 4.21 10.37
N ARG A 307 -13.45 3.97 11.66
CA ARG A 307 -14.83 3.93 12.17
C ARG A 307 -15.55 5.25 11.92
N ASN A 308 -14.89 6.38 12.13
CA ASN A 308 -15.50 7.70 12.03
C ASN A 308 -15.68 8.15 10.57
N ALA A 309 -14.66 7.98 9.73
CA ALA A 309 -14.63 8.46 8.36
C ALA A 309 -15.38 7.54 7.38
N VAL A 310 -15.32 6.22 7.59
CA VAL A 310 -15.79 5.24 6.61
C VAL A 310 -17.17 4.67 6.94
N ARG A 311 -17.59 4.66 8.22
CA ARG A 311 -18.94 4.18 8.60
C ARG A 311 -19.99 5.29 8.66
N GLY A 312 -19.58 6.56 8.76
CA GLY A 312 -20.49 7.71 8.82
C GLY A 312 -21.19 8.07 7.50
N GLY A 313 -20.82 7.45 6.37
CA GLY A 313 -21.42 7.68 5.05
C GLY A 313 -22.66 6.84 4.72
N SER A 314 -23.14 5.99 5.64
CA SER A 314 -24.47 5.38 5.54
C SER A 314 -25.45 6.19 6.38
N ARG A 315 -25.96 7.27 5.80
CA ARG A 315 -27.27 7.84 6.15
C ARG A 315 -27.99 8.18 4.87
#